data_AF-A0A8D9C0W8-F1
#
_entry.id   AF-A0A8D9C0W8-F1
#
_cell.length_a   1.000
_cell.length_b   1.000
_cell.length_c   1.000
_cell.angle_alpha   90.00
_cell.angle_beta   90.00
_cell.angle_gamma   90.00
#
_symmetry.space_group_name_H-M   'P 1'
#
loop_
_entity.id
_entity.type
_entity.pdbx_description
1 polymer ?
#
loop_
_entity_poly.entity_id
_entity_poly.type
_entity_poly.pdbx_seq_one_letter_code
_entity_poly.pdbx_strand_id
1 'polypeptide(L)'
;MNLQRRSLRWNMEFSVSNLVFLVLINLFLLKETECALRIRDLVVPSVVQNGTKSSIVLDCDYEFEGPSAKDGLVVKWFFNNNPTPVYQWIVGKKPQAFGLFKSKLNLNYRASPDEAKTYRAMQIMNPTIELSGEYMCLVSNFETEKSEVKKMTVLVEQKKINLVVDGTIDNKTEKVTKIRINCEVDDVYPEPELSIKMDGKVLSSKVDKDQNDTTDLYNIDAFVVLDVKTLKSPTVSFDCQLTIPEANYTANEYENYELDNAASGLNLLGLPLLLLITMSIASSFGSL
;
A
#
# COMPACT_ATOMS: atom_id res chain seq x y z
N MET A 1 -76.85 77.17 17.88
CA MET A 1 -75.67 77.92 17.39
C MET A 1 -74.51 77.56 18.30
N ASN A 2 -73.38 76.96 17.91
CA ASN A 2 -72.78 76.65 16.61
C ASN A 2 -72.08 75.28 16.68
N LEU A 3 -72.14 74.55 15.57
CA LEU A 3 -71.46 73.28 15.31
C LEU A 3 -69.97 73.50 14.99
N GLN A 4 -69.07 72.74 15.58
CA GLN A 4 -67.77 72.44 14.96
C GLN A 4 -67.53 70.93 14.94
N ARG A 5 -67.66 70.37 13.74
CA ARG A 5 -67.33 68.98 13.42
C ARG A 5 -65.86 68.95 12.97
N ARG A 6 -64.93 68.49 13.83
CA ARG A 6 -63.53 68.26 13.45
C ARG A 6 -63.43 66.91 12.73
N SER A 7 -63.21 66.94 11.42
CA SER A 7 -62.79 65.78 10.63
C SER A 7 -61.29 65.58 10.77
N LEU A 8 -60.86 64.47 11.39
CA LEU A 8 -59.47 64.00 11.33
C LEU A 8 -59.33 63.14 10.08
N ARG A 9 -58.79 63.75 9.02
CA ARG A 9 -58.39 63.09 7.78
C ARG A 9 -56.99 62.51 8.01
N TRP A 10 -56.89 61.22 8.30
CA TRP A 10 -55.60 60.52 8.34
C TRP A 10 -55.10 60.36 6.90
N ASN A 11 -54.17 61.21 6.48
CA ASN A 11 -53.41 60.97 5.26
C ASN A 11 -52.44 59.82 5.53
N MET A 12 -52.79 58.64 5.04
CA MET A 12 -51.93 57.47 5.07
C MET A 12 -51.00 57.55 3.85
N GLU A 13 -49.98 58.41 3.91
CA GLU A 13 -48.90 58.43 2.91
C GLU A 13 -47.96 57.24 3.16
N PHE A 14 -48.27 56.10 2.56
CA PHE A 14 -47.31 55.01 2.44
C PHE A 14 -46.22 55.45 1.45
N SER A 15 -45.10 55.97 1.98
CA SER A 15 -43.92 56.27 1.17
C SER A 15 -43.42 54.99 0.49
N VAL A 16 -43.25 55.04 -0.84
CA VAL A 16 -42.71 53.95 -1.68
C VAL A 16 -41.40 53.40 -1.11
N SER A 17 -40.63 54.25 -0.43
CA SER A 17 -39.40 53.89 0.29
C SER A 17 -39.63 52.79 1.34
N ASN A 18 -40.69 52.88 2.14
CA ASN A 18 -41.00 51.88 3.18
C ASN A 18 -41.41 50.53 2.58
N LEU A 19 -42.11 50.55 1.44
CA LEU A 19 -42.48 49.34 0.71
C LEU A 19 -41.24 48.66 0.11
N VAL A 20 -40.34 49.44 -0.49
CA VAL A 20 -39.06 48.95 -1.02
C VAL A 20 -38.20 48.40 0.12
N PHE A 21 -38.15 49.07 1.28
CA PHE A 21 -37.41 48.61 2.44
C PHE A 21 -37.97 47.28 2.99
N LEU A 22 -39.30 47.14 3.07
CA LEU A 22 -39.94 45.89 3.48
C LEU A 22 -39.72 44.76 2.46
N VAL A 23 -39.73 45.06 1.16
CA VAL A 23 -39.42 44.10 0.11
C VAL A 23 -37.96 43.66 0.19
N LEU A 24 -37.01 44.60 0.38
CA LEU A 24 -35.59 44.30 0.56
C LEU A 24 -35.32 43.51 1.85
N ILE A 25 -36.01 43.80 2.96
CA ILE A 25 -35.92 43.02 4.20
C ILE A 25 -36.46 41.60 3.99
N ASN A 26 -37.60 41.44 3.30
CA ASN A 26 -38.12 40.10 2.99
C ASN A 26 -37.20 39.34 2.02
N LEU A 27 -36.58 40.01 1.04
CA LEU A 27 -35.55 39.44 0.18
C LEU A 27 -34.27 39.06 0.94
N PHE A 28 -33.86 39.84 1.95
CA PHE A 28 -32.71 39.52 2.82
C PHE A 28 -33.01 38.37 3.80
N LEU A 29 -34.29 38.18 4.19
CA LEU A 29 -34.75 37.08 5.03
C LEU A 29 -34.98 35.78 4.26
N LEU A 30 -35.08 35.83 2.93
CA LEU A 30 -35.00 34.67 2.02
C LEU A 30 -33.54 34.27 1.75
N LYS A 31 -32.66 34.40 2.74
CA LYS A 31 -31.33 33.79 2.65
C LYS A 31 -31.55 32.28 2.79
N GLU A 32 -31.70 31.61 1.65
CA GLU A 32 -31.71 30.16 1.59
C GLU A 32 -30.53 29.67 2.42
N THR A 33 -30.83 28.77 3.36
CA THR A 33 -29.78 28.11 4.13
C THR A 33 -29.03 27.25 3.13
N GLU A 34 -27.90 27.76 2.64
CA GLU A 34 -27.07 27.07 1.66
C GLU A 34 -26.78 25.66 2.17
N CYS A 35 -27.14 24.66 1.36
CA CYS A 35 -26.79 23.28 1.67
C CYS A 35 -25.29 23.11 1.42
N ALA A 36 -24.55 22.81 2.48
CA ALA A 36 -23.13 22.52 2.38
C ALA A 36 -22.93 20.99 2.41
N LEU A 37 -22.04 20.49 1.56
CA LEU A 37 -21.55 19.11 1.58
C LEU A 37 -20.03 19.14 1.43
N ARG A 38 -19.32 18.41 2.29
CA ARG A 38 -17.87 18.28 2.23
C ARG A 38 -17.40 16.91 2.70
N ILE A 39 -16.35 16.40 2.07
CA ILE A 39 -15.62 15.24 2.60
C ILE A 39 -14.69 15.75 3.70
N ARG A 40 -14.81 15.19 4.91
CA ARG A 40 -13.94 15.49 6.04
C ARG A 40 -12.62 14.75 5.94
N ASP A 41 -12.70 13.46 5.68
CA ASP A 41 -11.53 12.58 5.59
C ASP A 41 -11.82 11.40 4.67
N LEU A 42 -10.81 11.01 3.91
CA LEU A 42 -10.82 9.83 3.06
C LEU A 42 -9.77 8.87 3.59
N VAL A 43 -10.15 7.75 4.18
CA VAL A 43 -9.23 6.76 4.70
C VAL A 43 -9.07 5.63 3.70
N VAL A 44 -7.87 5.53 3.13
CA VAL A 44 -7.44 4.41 2.27
C VAL A 44 -6.03 4.05 2.70
N PRO A 45 -5.76 2.80 3.12
CA PRO A 45 -4.40 2.37 3.47
C PRO A 45 -3.46 2.56 2.27
N SER A 46 -2.30 3.17 2.48
CA SER A 46 -1.31 3.33 1.41
C SER A 46 -0.75 1.98 0.96
N VAL A 47 -0.48 1.07 1.92
CA VAL A 47 0.07 -0.26 1.66
C VAL A 47 -0.70 -1.32 2.45
N VAL A 48 -0.99 -2.44 1.79
CA VAL A 48 -1.59 -3.63 2.39
C VAL A 48 -0.77 -4.85 2.01
N GLN A 49 -0.16 -5.53 2.96
CA GLN A 49 0.59 -6.76 2.68
C GLN A 49 -0.36 -7.89 2.29
N ASN A 50 -0.13 -8.48 1.11
CA ASN A 50 -0.95 -9.54 0.55
C ASN A 50 -1.04 -10.75 1.50
N GLY A 51 -2.23 -11.31 1.66
CA GLY A 51 -2.45 -12.51 2.51
C GLY A 51 -2.35 -12.30 4.02
N THR A 52 -2.05 -11.09 4.52
CA THR A 52 -1.92 -10.85 5.98
C THR A 52 -3.21 -10.41 6.67
N LYS A 53 -4.08 -9.67 5.97
CA LYS A 53 -5.34 -9.15 6.51
C LYS A 53 -6.53 -9.84 5.84
N SER A 54 -7.45 -10.35 6.65
CA SER A 54 -8.72 -10.93 6.16
C SER A 54 -9.70 -9.87 5.64
N SER A 55 -9.56 -8.61 6.07
CA SER A 55 -10.30 -7.48 5.51
C SER A 55 -9.60 -6.14 5.76
N ILE A 56 -9.97 -5.14 4.96
CA ILE A 56 -9.60 -3.73 5.12
C ILE A 56 -10.84 -2.85 4.93
N VAL A 57 -10.82 -1.65 5.50
CA VAL A 57 -11.90 -0.67 5.37
C VAL A 57 -11.37 0.58 4.70
N LEU A 58 -12.10 1.03 3.68
CA LEU A 58 -11.91 2.32 3.05
C LEU A 58 -13.08 3.21 3.49
N ASP A 59 -12.81 4.22 4.33
CA ASP A 59 -13.83 5.10 4.88
C ASP A 59 -13.84 6.44 4.14
N CYS A 60 -15.03 6.96 3.88
CA CYS A 60 -15.24 8.27 3.29
C CYS A 60 -16.14 9.06 4.23
N ASP A 61 -15.52 9.74 5.18
CA ASP A 61 -16.22 10.52 6.17
C ASP A 61 -16.57 11.88 5.58
N TYR A 62 -17.85 12.23 5.60
CA TYR A 62 -18.36 13.50 5.10
C TYR A 62 -19.29 14.18 6.10
N GLU A 63 -19.48 15.46 5.90
CA GLU A 63 -20.42 16.31 6.62
C GLU A 63 -21.33 17.05 5.66
N PHE A 64 -22.53 17.34 6.13
CA PHE A 64 -23.50 18.14 5.43
C PHE A 64 -24.25 19.04 6.41
N GLU A 65 -24.62 20.23 5.95
CA GLU A 65 -25.35 21.24 6.72
C GLU A 65 -26.45 21.84 5.86
N GLY A 66 -27.60 22.16 6.47
CA GLY A 66 -28.75 22.76 5.80
C GLY A 66 -30.00 21.85 5.77
N PRO A 67 -31.19 22.42 5.54
CA PRO A 67 -32.47 21.71 5.72
C PRO A 67 -32.66 20.50 4.81
N SER A 68 -32.11 20.57 3.59
CA SER A 68 -32.27 19.56 2.53
C SER A 68 -30.97 18.85 2.17
N ALA A 69 -29.89 19.09 2.91
CA ALA A 69 -28.55 18.60 2.55
C ALA A 69 -28.42 17.06 2.63
N LYS A 70 -29.34 16.42 3.35
CA LYS A 70 -29.46 14.96 3.47
C LYS A 70 -30.25 14.32 2.32
N ASP A 71 -31.03 15.11 1.59
CA ASP A 71 -31.96 14.60 0.59
C ASP A 71 -31.17 14.20 -0.66
N GLY A 72 -31.47 12.99 -1.16
CA GLY A 72 -30.76 12.45 -2.31
C GLY A 72 -29.31 12.07 -2.03
N LEU A 73 -28.91 11.88 -0.76
CA LEU A 73 -27.55 11.45 -0.44
C LEU A 73 -27.20 10.09 -1.06
N VAL A 74 -26.11 10.09 -1.81
CA VAL A 74 -25.51 8.92 -2.46
C VAL A 74 -24.01 8.95 -2.24
N VAL A 75 -23.44 7.80 -1.88
CA VAL A 75 -21.99 7.55 -1.82
C VAL A 75 -21.62 6.57 -2.91
N LYS A 76 -20.63 6.91 -3.73
CA LYS A 76 -20.07 6.06 -4.77
C LYS A 76 -18.57 5.91 -4.56
N TRP A 77 -18.05 4.71 -4.81
CA TRP A 77 -16.62 4.51 -4.96
C TRP A 77 -16.29 4.10 -6.39
N PHE A 78 -15.24 4.68 -6.93
CA PHE A 78 -14.67 4.35 -8.24
C PHE A 78 -13.25 3.84 -8.06
N PHE A 79 -12.82 2.99 -9.00
CA PHE A 79 -11.51 2.36 -8.99
C PHE A 79 -10.78 2.63 -10.30
N ASN A 80 -9.53 3.08 -10.24
CA ASN A 80 -8.66 3.34 -11.39
C ASN A 80 -9.32 4.18 -12.49
N ASN A 81 -9.96 5.29 -12.11
CA ASN A 81 -10.63 6.23 -13.02
C ASN A 81 -11.69 5.59 -13.93
N ASN A 82 -12.21 4.40 -13.57
CA ASN A 82 -13.32 3.77 -14.29
C ASN A 82 -14.59 4.63 -14.13
N PRO A 83 -15.33 4.93 -15.21
CA PRO A 83 -16.56 5.73 -15.12
C PRO A 83 -17.72 5.01 -14.42
N THR A 84 -17.63 3.70 -14.24
CA THR A 84 -18.62 2.89 -13.51
C THR A 84 -18.17 2.72 -12.06
N PRO A 85 -19.02 3.04 -11.07
CA PRO A 85 -18.66 2.84 -9.68
C PRO A 85 -18.51 1.34 -9.37
N VAL A 86 -17.59 1.00 -8.46
CA VAL A 86 -17.42 -0.35 -7.92
C VAL A 86 -18.29 -0.59 -6.69
N TYR A 87 -18.74 0.50 -6.05
CA TYR A 87 -19.66 0.49 -4.92
C TYR A 87 -20.60 1.68 -5.00
N GLN A 88 -21.87 1.47 -4.66
CA GLN A 88 -22.84 2.55 -4.49
C GLN A 88 -23.73 2.29 -3.29
N TRP A 89 -23.95 3.33 -2.50
CA TRP A 89 -24.95 3.34 -1.45
C TRP A 89 -25.84 4.57 -1.56
N ILE A 90 -27.15 4.36 -1.51
CA ILE A 90 -28.18 5.40 -1.47
C ILE A 90 -28.83 5.31 -0.09
N VAL A 91 -28.98 6.44 0.60
CA VAL A 91 -29.60 6.47 1.94
C VAL A 91 -30.98 5.80 1.91
N GLY A 92 -31.25 4.96 2.91
CA GLY A 92 -32.48 4.16 2.99
C GLY A 92 -32.49 2.89 2.12
N LYS A 93 -31.44 2.62 1.34
CA LYS A 93 -31.25 1.37 0.58
C LYS A 93 -30.06 0.57 1.11
N LYS A 94 -30.00 -0.71 0.73
CA LYS A 94 -28.80 -1.53 0.94
C LYS A 94 -27.70 -1.13 -0.06
N PRO A 95 -26.42 -1.16 0.34
CA PRO A 95 -25.31 -0.98 -0.57
C PRO A 95 -25.29 -1.99 -1.72
N GLN A 96 -24.67 -1.61 -2.83
CA GLN A 96 -24.50 -2.43 -4.03
C GLN A 96 -23.03 -2.42 -4.44
N ALA A 97 -22.56 -3.56 -4.97
CA ALA A 97 -21.23 -3.73 -5.53
C ALA A 97 -21.30 -4.04 -7.03
N PHE A 98 -20.25 -3.62 -7.76
CA PHE A 98 -20.15 -3.79 -9.20
C PHE A 98 -18.75 -4.23 -9.62
N GLY A 99 -18.61 -4.63 -10.89
CA GLY A 99 -17.33 -5.05 -11.46
C GLY A 99 -16.62 -6.14 -10.66
N LEU A 100 -15.30 -6.03 -10.57
CA LEU A 100 -14.43 -6.97 -9.85
C LEU A 100 -14.67 -7.01 -8.33
N PHE A 101 -15.38 -6.01 -7.78
CA PHE A 101 -15.65 -5.90 -6.35
C PHE A 101 -16.91 -6.67 -5.89
N LYS A 102 -17.75 -7.18 -6.81
CA LYS A 102 -19.03 -7.86 -6.47
C LYS A 102 -18.91 -8.94 -5.40
N SER A 103 -17.85 -9.73 -5.43
CA SER A 103 -17.60 -10.84 -4.50
C SER A 103 -16.57 -10.50 -3.42
N LYS A 104 -16.02 -9.29 -3.43
CA LYS A 104 -14.93 -8.87 -2.54
C LYS A 104 -15.42 -7.96 -1.40
N LEU A 105 -16.67 -7.49 -1.43
CA LEU A 105 -17.17 -6.51 -0.46
C LEU A 105 -18.10 -7.10 0.59
N ASN A 106 -17.92 -6.69 1.85
CA ASN A 106 -18.94 -6.89 2.89
C ASN A 106 -19.97 -5.75 2.84
N LEU A 107 -21.09 -5.98 2.17
CA LEU A 107 -22.18 -5.00 2.05
C LEU A 107 -23.00 -4.78 3.34
N ASN A 108 -22.70 -5.53 4.40
CA ASN A 108 -23.34 -5.37 5.72
C ASN A 108 -22.48 -4.55 6.69
N TYR A 109 -21.29 -4.11 6.28
CA TYR A 109 -20.41 -3.30 7.13
C TYR A 109 -21.04 -1.94 7.44
N ARG A 110 -21.19 -1.60 8.72
CA ARG A 110 -21.73 -0.33 9.17
C ARG A 110 -20.61 0.55 9.73
N ALA A 111 -20.31 1.64 9.04
CA ALA A 111 -19.27 2.59 9.41
C ALA A 111 -19.71 3.57 10.52
N SER A 112 -21.01 3.83 10.62
CA SER A 112 -21.57 4.82 11.56
C SER A 112 -22.95 4.38 12.05
N PRO A 113 -23.35 4.75 13.28
CA PRO A 113 -24.72 4.62 13.74
C PRO A 113 -25.68 5.64 13.10
N ASP A 114 -25.16 6.73 12.53
CA ASP A 114 -25.96 7.74 11.81
C ASP A 114 -26.52 7.15 10.51
N GLU A 115 -27.85 7.20 10.35
CA GLU A 115 -28.57 6.67 9.18
C GLU A 115 -28.09 7.27 7.86
N ALA A 116 -27.72 8.55 7.87
CA ALA A 116 -27.22 9.26 6.70
C ALA A 116 -25.75 8.95 6.39
N LYS A 117 -25.06 8.19 7.25
CA LYS A 117 -23.63 7.85 7.13
C LYS A 117 -23.33 6.36 7.32
N THR A 118 -24.37 5.53 7.49
CA THR A 118 -24.24 4.13 7.94
C THR A 118 -23.34 3.30 7.04
N TYR A 119 -23.46 3.44 5.72
CA TYR A 119 -22.70 2.66 4.74
C TYR A 119 -21.82 3.55 3.85
N ARG A 120 -21.20 4.58 4.44
CA ARG A 120 -20.27 5.46 3.71
C ARG A 120 -18.94 4.79 3.36
N ALA A 121 -18.59 3.72 4.08
CA ALA A 121 -17.33 3.01 3.95
C ALA A 121 -17.51 1.69 3.18
N MET A 122 -16.45 1.30 2.49
CA MET A 122 -16.34 0.04 1.77
C MET A 122 -15.40 -0.90 2.54
N GLN A 123 -15.93 -2.04 3.03
CA GLN A 123 -15.10 -3.10 3.61
C GLN A 123 -14.76 -4.13 2.53
N ILE A 124 -13.48 -4.22 2.18
CA ILE A 124 -12.93 -5.19 1.23
C ILE A 124 -12.46 -6.42 2.02
N MET A 125 -12.88 -7.60 1.58
CA MET A 125 -12.50 -8.91 2.11
C MET A 125 -11.34 -9.48 1.29
N ASN A 126 -10.35 -10.03 1.99
CA ASN A 126 -9.17 -10.70 1.40
C ASN A 126 -8.57 -9.91 0.23
N PRO A 127 -8.02 -8.71 0.49
CA PRO A 127 -7.44 -7.89 -0.56
C PRO A 127 -6.24 -8.59 -1.22
N THR A 128 -6.20 -8.50 -2.55
CA THR A 128 -5.21 -9.15 -3.43
C THR A 128 -4.69 -8.12 -4.45
N ILE A 129 -3.62 -8.45 -5.17
CA ILE A 129 -2.86 -7.50 -6.00
C ILE A 129 -3.70 -6.74 -7.04
N GLU A 130 -4.77 -7.34 -7.56
CA GLU A 130 -5.67 -6.72 -8.53
C GLU A 130 -6.49 -5.54 -7.94
N LEU A 131 -6.43 -5.36 -6.62
CA LEU A 131 -7.02 -4.24 -5.89
C LEU A 131 -6.02 -3.11 -5.64
N SER A 132 -4.79 -3.20 -6.13
CA SER A 132 -3.87 -2.06 -6.13
C SER A 132 -4.36 -1.00 -7.12
N GLY A 133 -4.45 0.24 -6.68
CA GLY A 133 -4.96 1.32 -7.53
C GLY A 133 -5.45 2.54 -6.80
N GLU A 134 -6.03 3.45 -7.57
CA GLU A 134 -6.66 4.68 -7.09
C GLU A 134 -8.11 4.44 -6.74
N TYR A 135 -8.49 4.87 -5.54
CA TYR A 135 -9.83 4.80 -5.00
C TYR A 135 -10.38 6.22 -4.86
N MET A 136 -11.42 6.52 -5.64
CA MET A 136 -12.14 7.78 -5.55
C MET A 136 -13.45 7.57 -4.80
N CYS A 137 -13.64 8.28 -3.70
CA CYS A 137 -14.96 8.44 -3.10
C CYS A 137 -15.65 9.65 -3.72
N LEU A 138 -16.91 9.51 -4.11
CA LEU A 138 -17.79 10.60 -4.51
C LEU A 138 -19.04 10.57 -3.63
N VAL A 139 -19.31 11.69 -2.96
CA VAL A 139 -20.51 11.91 -2.16
C VAL A 139 -21.33 12.99 -2.85
N SER A 140 -22.60 12.71 -3.11
CA SER A 140 -23.52 13.64 -3.76
C SER A 140 -24.84 13.72 -3.01
N ASN A 141 -25.46 14.90 -3.01
CA ASN A 141 -26.88 15.11 -2.70
C ASN A 141 -27.57 15.74 -3.93
N PHE A 142 -28.80 16.23 -3.79
CA PHE A 142 -29.51 16.87 -4.92
C PHE A 142 -28.89 18.18 -5.40
N GLU A 143 -28.13 18.87 -4.54
CA GLU A 143 -27.58 20.21 -4.83
C GLU A 143 -26.12 20.18 -5.29
N THR A 144 -25.33 19.25 -4.73
CA THR A 144 -23.87 19.28 -4.82
C THR A 144 -23.26 17.88 -4.80
N GLU A 145 -22.05 17.78 -5.36
CA GLU A 145 -21.20 16.61 -5.27
C GLU A 145 -19.77 17.00 -4.84
N LYS A 146 -19.10 16.09 -4.14
CA LYS A 146 -17.72 16.20 -3.69
C LYS A 146 -17.01 14.88 -3.87
N SER A 147 -15.74 14.93 -4.26
CA SER A 147 -14.93 13.73 -4.44
C SER A 147 -13.51 13.93 -3.95
N GLU A 148 -12.93 12.85 -3.44
CA GLU A 148 -11.53 12.77 -3.00
C GLU A 148 -10.93 11.45 -3.50
N VAL A 149 -9.63 11.41 -3.73
CA VAL A 149 -8.92 10.24 -4.27
C VAL A 149 -7.72 9.87 -3.39
N LYS A 150 -7.52 8.58 -3.13
CA LYS A 150 -6.29 8.04 -2.54
C LYS A 150 -5.88 6.74 -3.21
N LYS A 151 -4.58 6.48 -3.27
CA LYS A 151 -4.00 5.25 -3.80
C LYS A 151 -3.78 4.22 -2.69
N MET A 152 -4.05 2.96 -2.99
CA MET A 152 -3.66 1.79 -2.20
C MET A 152 -2.79 0.87 -3.05
N THR A 153 -1.73 0.35 -2.45
CA THR A 153 -0.85 -0.65 -3.03
C THR A 153 -0.94 -1.94 -2.22
N VAL A 154 -1.20 -3.07 -2.87
CA VAL A 154 -1.08 -4.38 -2.24
C VAL A 154 0.33 -4.89 -2.46
N LEU A 155 1.07 -5.17 -1.39
CA LEU A 155 2.48 -5.57 -1.41
C LEU A 155 2.62 -7.10 -1.30
N VAL A 156 3.35 -7.72 -2.22
CA VAL A 156 3.85 -9.09 -2.08
C VAL A 156 5.34 -9.00 -1.80
N GLU A 157 5.72 -9.34 -0.56
CA GLU A 157 7.11 -9.38 -0.12
C GLU A 157 7.80 -10.66 -0.61
N GLN A 158 9.12 -10.57 -0.77
CA GLN A 158 9.96 -11.72 -1.10
C GLN A 158 9.95 -12.75 0.02
N LYS A 159 10.02 -14.02 -0.35
CA LYS A 159 10.26 -15.12 0.61
C LYS A 159 11.74 -15.22 0.99
N LYS A 160 12.63 -14.95 0.03
CA LYS A 160 14.08 -15.03 0.17
C LYS A 160 14.74 -14.11 -0.86
N ILE A 161 15.91 -13.57 -0.52
CA ILE A 161 16.84 -12.97 -1.48
C ILE A 161 17.98 -13.97 -1.66
N ASN A 162 18.25 -14.39 -2.91
CA ASN A 162 19.29 -15.35 -3.23
C ASN A 162 20.56 -14.60 -3.69
N LEU A 163 21.46 -14.30 -2.75
CA LEU A 163 22.76 -13.69 -3.03
C LEU A 163 23.84 -14.78 -3.11
N VAL A 164 24.51 -14.89 -4.25
CA VAL A 164 25.56 -15.87 -4.53
C VAL A 164 26.80 -15.17 -5.07
N VAL A 165 27.98 -15.57 -4.58
CA VAL A 165 29.28 -15.05 -5.03
C VAL A 165 30.14 -16.21 -5.53
N ASP A 166 30.33 -16.30 -6.85
CA ASP A 166 31.06 -17.39 -7.49
C ASP A 166 32.41 -16.94 -8.06
N GLY A 167 33.47 -17.68 -7.73
CA GLY A 167 34.80 -17.47 -8.29
C GLY A 167 34.98 -18.14 -9.65
N THR A 168 35.52 -17.41 -10.63
CA THR A 168 36.00 -17.96 -11.90
C THR A 168 37.50 -18.26 -11.80
N ILE A 169 37.84 -19.53 -11.94
CA ILE A 169 39.23 -20.02 -11.91
C ILE A 169 39.87 -19.84 -13.28
N ASP A 170 41.08 -19.29 -13.32
CA ASP A 170 41.92 -19.30 -14.50
C ASP A 170 42.62 -20.65 -14.63
N ASN A 171 42.36 -21.36 -15.72
CA ASN A 171 42.86 -22.72 -15.97
C ASN A 171 44.40 -22.83 -16.03
N LYS A 172 45.13 -21.73 -16.21
CA LYS A 172 46.60 -21.76 -16.30
C LYS A 172 47.26 -21.54 -14.93
N THR A 173 46.66 -20.68 -14.12
CA THR A 173 47.19 -20.28 -12.82
C THR A 173 46.55 -21.01 -11.66
N GLU A 174 45.45 -21.74 -11.92
CA GLU A 174 44.61 -22.40 -10.91
C GLU A 174 44.14 -21.44 -9.80
N LYS A 175 44.07 -20.15 -10.12
CA LYS A 175 43.67 -19.08 -9.18
C LYS A 175 42.36 -18.45 -9.62
N VAL A 176 41.57 -18.02 -8.63
CA VAL A 176 40.40 -17.19 -8.88
C VAL A 176 40.86 -15.84 -9.44
N THR A 177 40.41 -15.50 -10.64
CA THR A 177 40.77 -14.23 -11.29
C THR A 177 39.62 -13.24 -11.33
N LYS A 178 38.40 -13.75 -11.39
CA LYS A 178 37.17 -12.97 -11.41
C LYS A 178 36.17 -13.56 -10.44
N ILE A 179 35.29 -12.73 -9.93
CA ILE A 179 34.12 -13.15 -9.17
C ILE A 179 32.86 -12.66 -9.86
N ARG A 180 31.81 -13.47 -9.83
CA ARG A 180 30.48 -13.12 -10.28
C ARG A 180 29.59 -13.04 -9.04
N ILE A 181 29.03 -11.86 -8.79
CA ILE A 181 27.99 -11.69 -7.79
C ILE A 181 26.65 -11.75 -8.52
N ASN A 182 25.77 -12.60 -8.06
CA ASN A 182 24.43 -12.81 -8.58
C ASN A 182 23.43 -12.64 -7.43
N CYS A 183 22.41 -11.84 -7.64
CA CYS A 183 21.33 -11.63 -6.69
C CYS A 183 19.99 -11.84 -7.37
N GLU A 184 19.16 -12.73 -6.85
CA GLU A 184 17.86 -13.07 -7.42
C GLU A 184 16.76 -12.96 -6.37
N VAL A 185 15.61 -12.46 -6.80
CA VAL A 185 14.39 -12.36 -6.00
C VAL A 185 13.18 -12.72 -6.86
N ASP A 186 12.40 -13.68 -6.39
CA ASP A 186 11.20 -14.16 -7.08
C ASP A 186 9.90 -13.73 -6.39
N ASP A 187 8.82 -13.71 -7.17
CA ASP A 187 7.43 -13.57 -6.72
C ASP A 187 7.16 -12.30 -5.89
N VAL A 188 7.66 -11.12 -6.32
CA VAL A 188 7.41 -9.84 -5.62
C VAL A 188 6.49 -8.91 -6.39
N TYR A 189 5.80 -8.01 -5.68
CA TYR A 189 4.90 -7.03 -6.29
C TYR A 189 4.70 -5.82 -5.35
N PRO A 190 4.56 -4.58 -5.83
CA PRO A 190 4.70 -4.10 -7.22
C PRO A 190 6.11 -4.21 -7.81
N GLU A 191 6.31 -3.55 -8.96
CA GLU A 191 7.58 -3.53 -9.69
C GLU A 191 8.80 -3.23 -8.78
N PRO A 192 9.75 -4.17 -8.65
CA PRO A 192 10.91 -4.03 -7.78
C PRO A 192 12.14 -3.42 -8.47
N GLU A 193 13.11 -3.06 -7.64
CA GLU A 193 14.47 -2.65 -8.00
C GLU A 193 15.49 -3.44 -7.17
N LEU A 194 16.58 -3.91 -7.80
CA LEU A 194 17.73 -4.52 -7.13
C LEU A 194 18.97 -3.64 -7.24
N SER A 195 19.77 -3.60 -6.16
CA SER A 195 21.10 -3.01 -6.18
C SER A 195 22.10 -3.87 -5.43
N ILE A 196 23.28 -4.07 -6.03
CA ILE A 196 24.40 -4.76 -5.39
C ILE A 196 25.41 -3.72 -4.91
N LYS A 197 25.84 -3.81 -3.65
CA LYS A 197 26.87 -2.95 -3.08
C LYS A 197 28.06 -3.78 -2.61
N MET A 198 29.24 -3.17 -2.65
CA MET A 198 30.49 -3.70 -2.12
C MET A 198 31.04 -2.70 -1.11
N ASP A 199 31.21 -3.13 0.15
CA ASP A 199 31.62 -2.28 1.27
C ASP A 199 30.80 -0.97 1.35
N GLY A 200 29.49 -1.07 1.12
CA GLY A 200 28.54 0.05 1.13
C GLY A 200 28.48 0.90 -0.15
N LYS A 201 29.35 0.65 -1.14
CA LYS A 201 29.33 1.36 -2.43
C LYS A 201 28.53 0.57 -3.47
N VAL A 202 27.52 1.21 -4.07
CA VAL A 202 26.73 0.63 -5.17
C VAL A 202 27.61 0.31 -6.37
N LEU A 203 27.47 -0.91 -6.89
CA LEU A 203 28.13 -1.39 -8.10
C LEU A 203 27.22 -1.20 -9.32
N SER A 204 27.83 -0.99 -10.48
CA SER A 204 27.11 -1.04 -11.76
C SER A 204 26.84 -2.50 -12.12
N SER A 205 25.69 -3.00 -11.68
CA SER A 205 25.18 -4.33 -12.00
C SER A 205 24.30 -4.27 -13.26
N LYS A 206 24.25 -5.38 -14.00
CA LYS A 206 23.21 -5.61 -14.99
C LYS A 206 21.99 -6.13 -14.24
N VAL A 207 20.82 -5.60 -14.55
CA VAL A 207 19.56 -5.97 -13.92
C VAL A 207 18.63 -6.46 -15.02
N ASP A 208 18.18 -7.70 -14.88
CA ASP A 208 17.15 -8.30 -15.71
C ASP A 208 15.89 -8.47 -14.85
N LYS A 209 14.73 -8.22 -15.44
CA LYS A 209 13.44 -8.24 -14.74
C LYS A 209 12.39 -8.82 -15.66
N ASP A 210 11.65 -9.79 -15.14
CA ASP A 210 10.56 -10.46 -15.82
C ASP A 210 9.27 -10.32 -14.99
N GLN A 211 8.14 -10.18 -15.67
CA GLN A 211 6.83 -10.16 -15.02
C GLN A 211 6.05 -11.38 -15.50
N ASN A 212 5.54 -12.16 -14.55
CA ASN A 212 4.72 -13.30 -14.88
C ASN A 212 3.35 -12.85 -15.40
N ASP A 213 3.06 -13.12 -16.67
CA ASP A 213 1.81 -12.75 -17.36
C ASP A 213 0.51 -13.28 -16.67
N THR A 214 0.62 -14.29 -15.80
CA THR A 214 -0.54 -14.91 -15.14
C THR A 214 -0.77 -14.44 -13.71
N THR A 215 0.30 -14.12 -12.98
CA THR A 215 0.24 -13.73 -11.57
C THR A 215 0.56 -12.26 -11.34
N ASP A 216 1.00 -11.54 -12.39
CA ASP A 216 1.51 -10.17 -12.36
C ASP A 216 2.71 -9.96 -11.40
N LEU A 217 3.26 -11.03 -10.81
CA LEU A 217 4.41 -10.98 -9.91
C LEU A 217 5.71 -10.83 -10.72
N TYR A 218 6.67 -10.13 -10.13
CA TYR A 218 7.98 -9.89 -10.72
C TYR A 218 9.01 -10.88 -10.18
N ASN A 219 9.83 -11.37 -11.10
CA ASN A 219 11.11 -12.01 -10.80
C ASN A 219 12.21 -11.07 -11.28
N ILE A 220 13.17 -10.75 -10.42
CA ILE A 220 14.23 -9.79 -10.71
C ILE A 220 15.59 -10.37 -10.33
N ASP A 221 16.54 -10.23 -11.25
CA ASP A 221 17.92 -10.64 -11.05
C ASP A 221 18.88 -9.49 -11.33
N ALA A 222 19.97 -9.44 -10.57
CA ALA A 222 21.05 -8.50 -10.75
C ALA A 222 22.37 -9.25 -10.69
N PHE A 223 23.27 -8.96 -11.63
CA PHE A 223 24.61 -9.54 -11.59
C PHE A 223 25.71 -8.56 -11.96
N VAL A 224 26.89 -8.78 -11.40
CA VAL A 224 28.10 -8.02 -11.68
C VAL A 224 29.31 -8.95 -11.65
N VAL A 225 30.27 -8.72 -12.56
CA VAL A 225 31.53 -9.45 -12.60
C VAL A 225 32.66 -8.50 -12.25
N LEU A 226 33.47 -8.86 -11.26
CA LEU A 226 34.60 -8.06 -10.79
C LEU A 226 35.90 -8.85 -10.97
N ASP A 227 36.99 -8.16 -11.31
CA ASP A 227 38.32 -8.74 -11.21
C ASP A 227 38.76 -8.76 -9.74
N VAL A 228 39.30 -9.89 -9.27
CA VAL A 228 39.80 -10.07 -7.90
C VAL A 228 40.82 -8.98 -7.52
N LYS A 229 41.59 -8.48 -8.51
CA LYS A 229 42.57 -7.40 -8.33
C LYS A 229 41.96 -6.08 -7.84
N THR A 230 40.66 -5.87 -8.04
CA THR A 230 39.96 -4.66 -7.59
C THR A 230 39.58 -4.71 -6.10
N LEU A 231 39.62 -5.91 -5.50
CA LEU A 231 39.34 -6.13 -4.10
C LEU A 231 40.56 -5.70 -3.28
N LYS A 232 40.35 -4.78 -2.35
CA LYS A 232 41.41 -4.19 -1.52
C LYS A 232 41.61 -4.93 -0.20
N SER A 233 40.61 -5.71 0.21
CA SER A 233 40.54 -6.41 1.47
C SER A 233 40.50 -7.92 1.24
N PRO A 234 41.09 -8.73 2.14
CA PRO A 234 41.04 -10.19 2.07
C PRO A 234 39.63 -10.74 2.28
N THR A 235 38.79 -10.00 3.00
CA THR A 235 37.37 -10.27 3.18
C THR A 235 36.59 -9.06 2.70
N VAL A 236 35.61 -9.28 1.83
CA VAL A 236 34.79 -8.23 1.23
C VAL A 236 33.32 -8.55 1.50
N SER A 237 32.55 -7.53 1.87
CA SER A 237 31.11 -7.69 2.12
C SER A 237 30.32 -7.22 0.90
N PHE A 238 29.43 -8.09 0.42
CA PHE A 238 28.45 -7.78 -0.62
C PHE A 238 27.06 -7.68 -0.01
N ASP A 239 26.34 -6.62 -0.39
CA ASP A 239 24.95 -6.35 0.00
C ASP A 239 24.09 -6.41 -1.25
N CYS A 240 23.03 -7.19 -1.24
CA CYS A 240 21.97 -7.09 -2.23
C CYS A 240 20.74 -6.48 -1.59
N GLN A 241 20.37 -5.29 -2.08
CA GLN A 241 19.23 -4.53 -1.61
C GLN A 241 18.09 -4.61 -2.63
N LEU A 242 16.97 -5.18 -2.20
CA LEU A 242 15.67 -5.13 -2.85
C LEU A 242 14.90 -3.89 -2.38
N THR A 243 14.36 -3.13 -3.32
CA THR A 243 13.48 -1.99 -3.05
C THR A 243 12.19 -2.11 -3.87
N ILE A 244 11.05 -1.81 -3.25
CA ILE A 244 9.76 -1.67 -3.94
C ILE A 244 9.27 -0.24 -3.70
N PRO A 245 9.59 0.71 -4.62
CA PRO A 245 9.38 2.14 -4.38
C PRO A 245 7.92 2.50 -4.09
N GLU A 246 6.97 1.88 -4.80
CA GLU A 246 5.54 2.14 -4.64
C GLU A 246 4.99 1.79 -3.24
N ALA A 247 5.66 0.88 -2.53
CA ALA A 247 5.29 0.46 -1.18
C ALA A 247 6.22 1.04 -0.11
N ASN A 248 7.25 1.81 -0.49
CA ASN A 248 8.32 2.27 0.40
C ASN A 248 8.90 1.10 1.22
N TYR A 249 9.15 -0.02 0.54
CA TYR A 249 9.62 -1.26 1.14
C TYR A 249 11.06 -1.53 0.72
N THR A 250 11.87 -2.02 1.66
CA THR A 250 13.27 -2.38 1.43
C THR A 250 13.63 -3.63 2.22
N ALA A 251 14.35 -4.54 1.59
CA ALA A 251 14.94 -5.73 2.21
C ALA A 251 16.36 -5.94 1.69
N ASN A 252 17.22 -6.55 2.49
CA ASN A 252 18.63 -6.75 2.13
C ASN A 252 19.11 -8.13 2.55
N GLU A 253 20.06 -8.67 1.78
CA GLU A 253 20.83 -9.87 2.12
C GLU A 253 22.32 -9.55 1.98
N TYR A 254 23.14 -10.15 2.85
CA TYR A 254 24.58 -9.89 2.90
C TYR A 254 25.35 -11.19 2.77
N GLU A 255 26.44 -11.16 2.01
CA GLU A 255 27.38 -12.28 1.92
C GLU A 255 28.82 -11.75 2.06
N ASN A 256 29.62 -12.43 2.88
CA ASN A 256 31.03 -12.14 3.03
C ASN A 256 31.84 -13.09 2.16
N TYR A 257 32.64 -12.53 1.26
CA TYR A 257 33.51 -13.31 0.39
C TYR A 257 34.96 -13.22 0.89
N GLU A 258 35.58 -14.37 1.11
CA GLU A 258 37.00 -14.48 1.46
C GLU A 258 37.82 -14.78 0.21
N LEU A 259 38.88 -14.01 0.01
CA LEU A 259 39.87 -14.28 -1.02
C LEU A 259 40.73 -15.46 -0.59
N ASP A 260 40.47 -16.62 -1.19
CA ASP A 260 41.34 -17.78 -1.05
C ASP A 260 42.73 -17.45 -1.61
N ASN A 261 43.64 -17.07 -0.71
CA ASN A 261 45.06 -17.09 -0.98
C ASN A 261 45.47 -18.55 -1.11
N ALA A 262 45.48 -19.10 -2.32
CA ALA A 262 46.19 -20.34 -2.62
C ALA A 262 47.70 -20.14 -2.38
N ALA A 263 48.07 -20.23 -1.11
CA ALA A 263 49.41 -20.32 -0.55
C ALA A 263 49.31 -20.87 0.89
N SER A 264 48.70 -22.05 1.06
CA SER A 264 48.97 -22.90 2.22
C SER A 264 49.23 -24.32 1.73
N GLY A 265 50.49 -24.73 1.88
CA GLY A 265 50.92 -26.11 1.63
C GLY A 265 50.29 -27.07 2.63
N LEU A 266 50.17 -28.33 2.18
CA LEU A 266 50.01 -29.56 2.96
C LEU A 266 49.19 -29.46 4.27
N ASN A 267 47.92 -29.88 4.21
CA ASN A 267 47.32 -30.56 5.36
C ASN A 267 47.22 -32.07 5.06
N LEU A 268 48.18 -32.79 5.63
CA LEU A 268 48.17 -34.24 5.78
C LEU A 268 47.07 -34.65 6.78
N LEU A 269 46.33 -35.70 6.43
CA LEU A 269 45.60 -36.63 7.32
C LEU A 269 44.26 -36.18 7.91
N GLY A 270 43.20 -36.33 7.12
CA GLY A 270 41.90 -36.78 7.62
C GLY A 270 41.88 -38.32 7.74
N LEU A 271 42.39 -38.87 8.85
CA LEU A 271 42.13 -40.24 9.27
C LEU A 271 40.93 -40.23 10.24
N PRO A 272 39.87 -41.02 10.03
CA PRO A 272 38.77 -41.07 10.97
C PRO A 272 39.21 -41.83 12.23
N LEU A 273 39.01 -41.21 13.39
CA LEU A 273 39.18 -41.85 14.69
C LEU A 273 38.13 -42.97 14.83
N LEU A 274 38.53 -44.23 14.58
CA LEU A 274 37.76 -45.41 14.94
C LEU A 274 37.77 -45.54 16.48
N LEU A 275 36.64 -45.23 17.12
CA LEU A 275 36.38 -45.56 18.52
C LEU A 275 36.32 -47.09 18.68
N LEU A 276 37.42 -47.68 19.13
CA LEU A 276 37.46 -49.06 19.63
C LEU A 276 36.76 -49.12 20.98
N ILE A 277 35.53 -49.64 21.00
CA ILE A 277 34.87 -50.08 22.23
C ILE A 277 35.48 -51.43 22.60
N THR A 278 36.39 -51.45 23.57
CA THR A 278 36.87 -52.70 24.17
C THR A 278 35.84 -53.19 25.20
N MET A 279 35.12 -54.26 24.88
CA MET A 279 34.44 -55.10 25.87
C MET A 279 35.50 -55.80 26.73
N SER A 280 35.56 -55.49 28.02
CA SER A 280 36.29 -56.31 28.99
C SER A 280 35.57 -57.64 29.18
N ILE A 281 36.18 -58.72 28.69
CA ILE A 281 35.85 -60.09 29.03
C ILE A 281 36.43 -60.38 30.41
N ALA A 282 35.58 -60.63 31.39
CA ALA A 282 35.98 -61.18 32.67
C ALA A 282 36.23 -62.69 32.48
N SER A 283 37.51 -63.09 32.49
CA SER A 283 37.90 -64.51 32.58
C SER A 283 37.97 -64.94 34.04
N SER A 284 37.07 -65.84 34.40
CA SER A 284 37.17 -66.76 35.54
C SER A 284 38.31 -67.78 35.35
N PHE A 285 38.86 -68.27 36.47
CA PHE A 285 39.53 -69.57 36.77
C PHE A 285 40.77 -69.30 37.66
N GLY A 286 40.71 -69.53 38.98
CA GLY A 286 41.03 -70.81 39.66
C GLY A 286 42.48 -70.71 40.20
N SER A 287 42.90 -71.07 41.41
CA SER A 287 42.48 -72.11 42.35
C SER A 287 43.38 -72.03 43.61
N LEU A 288 42.80 -72.17 44.81
CA LEU A 288 43.28 -72.96 45.97
C LEU A 288 42.26 -72.87 47.11
#